data_AF-A0A7C4B1H1-F1
#
_entry.id   AF-A0A7C4B1H1-F1
#
_cell.length_a   1.000
_cell.length_b   1.000
_cell.length_c   1.000
_cell.angle_alpha   90.00
_cell.angle_beta   90.00
_cell.angle_gamma   90.00
#
_symmetry.space_group_name_H-M   'P 1'
#
loop_
_entity.id
_entity.type
_entity.pdbx_description
1 polymer ?
#
loop_
_entity_poly.entity_id
_entity_poly.type
_entity_poly.pdbx_seq_one_letter_code
_entity_poly.pdbx_strand_id
1 'polypeptide(L)'
;MLFYYGFPFTGPWGWFSALIGLLITIIIFSVIVRIIVRIVRGDYCCHRHHHHWDDPARREDTYSAARKILDERYAKGEISEEEYKRMRDNLR
;
A
#
# COMPACT_ATOMS: atom_id res chain seq x y z
N MET A 1 28.06 16.74 47.74
CA MET A 1 27.35 15.64 47.04
C MET A 1 26.99 16.10 45.62
N LEU A 2 27.98 16.30 44.74
CA LEU A 2 27.73 16.89 43.42
C LEU A 2 28.65 16.33 42.32
N PHE A 3 28.98 15.03 42.31
CA PHE A 3 29.81 14.47 41.23
C PHE A 3 29.48 13.00 40.93
N TYR A 4 28.20 12.70 40.66
CA TYR A 4 27.81 11.39 40.12
C TYR A 4 26.73 11.53 39.03
N TYR A 5 26.96 12.45 38.10
CA TYR A 5 26.34 12.42 36.76
C TYR A 5 27.45 12.16 35.73
N GLY A 6 28.27 11.14 35.99
CA GLY A 6 29.05 10.55 34.91
C GLY A 6 28.07 9.86 33.98
N PHE A 7 27.77 10.45 32.82
CA PHE A 7 27.03 9.78 31.76
C PHE A 7 27.76 8.45 31.47
N PRO A 8 27.15 7.27 31.78
CA PRO A 8 27.79 5.98 31.51
C PRO A 8 27.98 5.72 30.01
N PHE A 9 27.46 6.61 29.16
CA PHE A 9 27.48 6.55 27.71
C PHE A 9 28.73 7.13 27.04
N THR A 10 29.75 7.55 27.79
CA THR A 10 30.97 8.15 27.21
C THR A 10 32.12 7.15 27.00
N GLY A 11 31.99 5.90 27.45
CA GLY A 11 32.95 4.82 27.19
C GLY A 11 32.73 4.11 25.84
N PRO A 12 33.63 3.20 25.41
CA PRO A 12 33.51 2.45 24.14
C PRO A 12 32.15 1.74 23.98
N TRP A 13 31.58 1.29 25.10
CA TRP A 13 30.25 0.69 25.19
C TRP A 13 29.11 1.68 24.92
N GLY A 14 29.31 2.95 25.27
CA GLY A 14 28.37 4.04 24.98
C GLY A 14 28.30 4.36 23.49
N TRP A 15 29.45 4.39 22.80
CA TRP A 15 29.52 4.50 21.34
C TRP A 15 28.81 3.33 20.66
N PHE A 16 29.00 2.11 21.17
CA PHE A 16 28.33 0.92 20.66
C PHE A 16 26.80 1.01 20.85
N SER A 17 26.34 1.46 22.02
CA SER A 17 24.91 1.66 22.29
C SER A 17 24.28 2.77 21.43
N ALA A 18 25.03 3.84 21.15
CA ALA A 18 24.58 4.94 20.30
C ALA A 18 24.45 4.50 18.84
N LEU A 19 25.42 3.73 18.33
CA LEU A 19 25.37 3.15 16.98
C LEU A 19 24.23 2.15 16.82
N ILE A 20 24.01 1.28 17.82
CA ILE A 20 22.87 0.34 17.83
C ILE A 20 21.54 1.09 17.85
N GLY A 21 21.41 2.11 18.71
CA GLY A 21 20.20 2.94 18.79
C GLY A 21 19.90 3.61 17.45
N LEU A 22 20.92 4.20 16.82
CA LEU A 22 20.80 4.83 15.50
C LEU A 22 20.40 3.81 14.41
N LEU A 23 20.99 2.62 14.42
CA LEU A 23 20.64 1.55 13.48
C LEU A 23 19.18 1.11 13.65
N ILE A 24 18.71 0.92 14.88
CA ILE A 24 17.32 0.55 15.20
C ILE A 24 16.36 1.64 14.73
N THR A 25 16.67 2.91 14.99
CA THR A 25 15.84 4.04 14.53
C THR A 25 15.76 4.07 13.00
N ILE A 26 16.88 3.90 12.30
CA ILE A 26 16.90 3.83 10.83
C ILE A 26 16.05 2.66 10.32
N ILE A 27 16.15 1.48 10.93
CA ILE A 27 15.36 0.31 10.55
C ILE A 27 13.86 0.60 10.73
N ILE A 28 13.45 1.10 11.89
CA ILE A 28 12.04 1.44 12.16
C ILE A 28 11.53 2.46 11.13
N PHE A 29 12.30 3.52 10.88
CA PHE A 29 11.92 4.54 9.91
C PHE A 29 11.84 3.97 8.49
N SER A 30 12.77 3.09 8.11
CA SER A 30 12.76 2.43 6.80
C SER A 30 11.53 1.54 6.63
N VAL A 31 11.10 0.82 7.67
CA VAL A 31 9.89 -0.01 7.66
C VAL A 31 8.65 0.86 7.53
N ILE A 32 8.56 1.95 8.30
CA ILE A 32 7.45 2.90 8.22
C ILE A 32 7.36 3.49 6.80
N VAL A 33 8.48 3.98 6.26
CA VAL A 33 8.54 4.50 4.88
C VAL A 33 8.15 3.43 3.88
N ARG A 34 8.60 2.19 4.05
CA ARG A 34 8.24 1.08 3.14
C ARG A 34 6.74 0.76 3.19
N ILE A 35 6.13 0.81 4.38
CA ILE A 35 4.69 0.62 4.58
C ILE A 35 3.93 1.77 3.90
N ILE A 36 4.32 3.02 4.15
CA ILE A 36 3.71 4.21 3.52
C ILE A 36 3.85 4.13 2.00
N VAL A 37 5.06 3.82 1.49
CA VAL A 37 5.30 3.66 0.05
C VAL A 37 4.49 2.51 -0.51
N ARG A 38 4.29 1.39 0.20
CA ARG A 38 3.46 0.27 -0.27
C ARG A 38 1.97 0.63 -0.30
N ILE A 39 1.50 1.42 0.66
CA ILE A 39 0.13 1.92 0.70
C ILE A 39 -0.09 2.97 -0.41
N VAL A 40 0.84 3.92 -0.57
CA VAL A 40 0.76 4.99 -1.57
C VAL A 40 1.01 4.48 -2.99
N ARG A 41 1.97 3.56 -3.20
CA ARG A 41 2.18 2.89 -4.50
C ARG A 41 1.04 1.94 -4.83
N GLY A 42 0.22 1.58 -3.85
CA GLY A 42 -1.06 0.94 -4.12
C GLY A 42 -0.91 -0.36 -4.91
N ASP A 43 -0.09 -1.31 -4.45
CA ASP A 43 -0.12 -2.66 -5.04
C ASP A 43 -1.39 -3.44 -4.62
N TYR A 44 -2.34 -2.80 -3.91
CA TYR A 44 -3.73 -3.25 -3.74
C TYR A 44 -4.72 -2.49 -4.64
N CYS A 45 -4.24 -1.55 -5.45
CA CYS A 45 -5.02 -0.78 -6.40
C CYS A 45 -4.25 -0.71 -7.72
N CYS A 46 -4.65 -1.59 -8.65
CA CYS A 46 -4.28 -1.60 -10.06
C CYS A 46 -3.06 -2.46 -10.40
N HIS A 47 -3.33 -3.70 -10.85
CA HIS A 47 -2.56 -4.26 -11.94
C HIS A 47 -2.48 -3.21 -13.06
N ARG A 48 -1.27 -2.70 -13.20
CA ARG A 48 -0.84 -1.65 -14.11
C ARG A 48 -1.15 -2.04 -15.55
N HIS A 49 -1.88 -1.16 -16.22
CA HIS A 49 -2.13 -1.16 -17.66
C HIS A 49 -0.85 -1.43 -18.47
N HIS A 50 -0.89 -2.42 -19.35
CA HIS A 50 -0.13 -2.37 -20.61
C HIS A 50 -1.11 -2.09 -21.74
N HIS A 51 -1.29 -0.83 -22.12
CA HIS A 51 -1.88 -0.49 -23.42
C HIS A 51 -0.92 -0.97 -24.52
N HIS A 52 -1.21 -2.15 -25.09
CA HIS A 52 -0.86 -2.43 -26.47
C HIS A 52 -2.19 -2.56 -27.21
N TRP A 53 -2.33 -1.78 -28.28
CA TRP A 53 -3.46 -1.81 -29.18
C TRP A 53 -3.60 -3.19 -29.85
N ASP A 54 -4.85 -3.56 -30.09
CA ASP A 54 -5.34 -4.59 -31.02
C ASP A 54 -4.97 -6.06 -30.76
N ASP A 55 -5.52 -6.64 -29.69
CA ASP A 55 -5.56 -8.11 -29.51
C ASP A 55 -6.98 -8.60 -29.14
N PRO A 56 -7.62 -9.50 -29.91
CA PRO A 56 -8.96 -10.03 -29.60
C PRO A 56 -9.04 -10.84 -28.29
N ALA A 57 -7.91 -11.21 -27.68
CA ALA A 57 -7.88 -11.83 -26.36
C ALA A 57 -8.33 -10.90 -25.21
N ARG A 58 -8.44 -9.59 -25.45
CA ARG A 58 -8.68 -8.57 -24.41
C ARG A 58 -10.14 -8.21 -24.10
N ARG A 59 -11.10 -8.81 -24.82
CA ARG A 59 -12.53 -8.58 -24.54
C ARG A 59 -12.93 -9.12 -23.16
N GLU A 60 -12.35 -10.25 -22.77
CA GLU A 60 -12.58 -10.87 -21.46
C GLU A 60 -11.98 -10.02 -20.32
N ASP A 61 -10.81 -9.43 -20.54
CA ASP A 61 -10.17 -8.51 -19.60
C ASP A 61 -11.01 -7.24 -19.39
N THR A 62 -11.58 -6.70 -20.47
CA THR A 62 -12.41 -5.49 -20.41
C THR A 62 -13.73 -5.75 -19.68
N TYR A 63 -14.31 -6.95 -19.86
CA TYR A 63 -15.47 -7.40 -19.10
C TYR A 63 -15.16 -7.53 -17.60
N SER A 64 -14.01 -8.14 -17.26
CA SER A 64 -13.58 -8.26 -15.86
C SER A 64 -13.34 -6.89 -15.20
N ALA A 65 -12.78 -5.93 -15.95
CA ALA A 65 -12.57 -4.57 -15.51
C ALA A 65 -13.90 -3.81 -15.32
N ALA A 66 -14.83 -3.93 -16.27
CA ALA A 66 -16.15 -3.30 -16.19
C ALA A 66 -16.96 -3.83 -14.99
N ARG A 67 -16.91 -5.15 -14.75
CA ARG A 67 -17.57 -5.77 -13.60
C ARG A 67 -16.99 -5.30 -12.27
N LYS A 68 -15.66 -5.15 -12.18
CA LYS A 68 -15.00 -4.64 -10.98
C LYS A 68 -15.42 -3.21 -10.65
N ILE A 69 -15.53 -2.34 -11.65
CA ILE A 69 -16.01 -0.96 -11.47
C ILE A 69 -17.47 -0.96 -10.97
N LEU A 70 -18.30 -1.86 -11.49
CA LEU A 70 -19.69 -1.99 -11.08
C LEU A 70 -19.83 -2.43 -9.61
N ASP A 71 -19.04 -3.43 -9.19
CA ASP A 71 -19.00 -3.92 -7.80
C ASP A 71 -18.53 -2.81 -6.83
N GLU A 72 -17.53 -2.01 -7.24
CA GLU A 72 -17.04 -0.87 -6.45
C GLU A 72 -18.11 0.22 -6.25
N ARG A 73 -18.90 0.55 -7.28
CA ARG A 73 -19.98 1.55 -7.18
C ARG A 73 -21.15 1.07 -6.33
N TYR A 74 -21.49 -0.21 -6.42
CA TYR A 74 -22.50 -0.81 -5.55
C TYR A 74 -22.05 -0.80 -4.08
N ALA A 75 -20.79 -1.16 -3.80
CA ALA A 75 -20.24 -1.13 -2.43
C ALA A 75 -20.21 0.29 -1.83
N LYS A 76 -20.04 1.32 -2.66
CA LYS A 76 -20.13 2.74 -2.25
C LYS A 76 -21.58 3.22 -2.07
N GLY A 77 -22.57 2.46 -2.50
CA GLY A 77 -23.98 2.86 -2.49
C GLY A 77 -24.35 3.90 -3.55
N GLU A 78 -23.52 4.07 -4.58
CA GLU A 78 -23.76 5.02 -5.67
C GLU A 78 -24.81 4.53 -6.67
N ILE A 79 -25.09 3.22 -6.69
CA ILE A 79 -26.07 2.56 -7.57
C ILE A 79 -27.00 1.68 -6.74
N SER A 80 -28.26 1.58 -7.16
CA SER A 80 -29.24 0.71 -6.50
C SER A 80 -29.04 -0.77 -6.86
N GLU A 81 -29.62 -1.68 -6.09
CA GLU A 81 -29.52 -3.13 -6.34
C GLU A 81 -30.14 -3.52 -7.70
N GLU A 82 -31.23 -2.84 -8.09
CA GLU A 82 -31.89 -3.05 -9.37
C GLU A 82 -31.01 -2.63 -10.54
N GLU A 83 -30.32 -1.49 -10.41
CA GLU A 83 -29.40 -0.97 -11.42
C GLU A 83 -28.15 -1.85 -11.55
N TYR A 84 -27.60 -2.30 -10.42
CA TYR A 84 -26.50 -3.25 -10.38
C TYR A 84 -26.83 -4.55 -11.11
N LYS A 85 -28.00 -5.16 -10.84
CA LYS A 85 -28.41 -6.40 -11.50
C LYS A 85 -28.55 -6.23 -13.01
N ARG A 86 -29.18 -5.14 -13.46
CA ARG A 86 -29.33 -4.84 -14.90
C ARG A 86 -27.99 -4.68 -15.61
N MET A 87 -27.06 -3.94 -15.02
CA MET A 87 -25.73 -3.73 -15.62
C MET A 87 -24.88 -4.98 -15.62
N ARG A 88 -24.95 -5.79 -14.55
CA ARG A 88 -24.26 -7.09 -14.48
C ARG A 88 -24.76 -8.05 -15.57
N ASP A 89 -26.06 -8.07 -15.82
CA ASP A 89 -26.66 -8.95 -16.83
C ASP A 89 -26.32 -8.48 -18.26
N ASN A 90 -26.16 -7.17 -18.48
CA ASN A 90 -25.73 -6.60 -19.76
C ASN A 90 -24.26 -6.87 -20.10
N LEU A 91 -23.42 -7.09 -19.08
CA LEU A 91 -22.01 -7.34 -19.28
C LEU A 91 -21.76 -8.83 -19.64
N ARG A 92 -22.67 -9.75 -19.30
CA ARG A 92 -22.55 -11.20 -19.52
C ARG A 92 -22.65 -11.59 -21.00
#